data_AF-A0A7W1JBE2-F1
#
_entry.id   AF-A0A7W1JBE2-F1
#
_cell.length_a   1.000
_cell.length_b   1.000
_cell.length_c   1.000
_cell.angle_alpha   90.00
_cell.angle_beta   90.00
_cell.angle_gamma   90.00
#
_symmetry.space_group_name_H-M   'P 1'
#
loop_
_entity.id
_entity.type
_entity.pdbx_description
1 polymer ?
#
loop_
_entity_poly.entity_id
_entity_poly.type
_entity_poly.pdbx_seq_one_letter_code
_entity_poly.pdbx_strand_id
1 'polypeptide(L)'
;MDRRAYLQIRTRLKFSKSFRSSAVILACDIALIALVIGLLQADEVVSYCIAQILIAITAFHGFSLLHEAGHGNCSHHRAVNTITGHLGSILCGLPYFPWKQIHHEHHVWVGNINKDPTLAAVRNPEQRSKLAIGVLNSAWKSWVPILGLLQQFVFWAHPFRILFQDKPNRRK
;
A
#
# COMPACT_ATOMS: atom_id res chain seq x y z
N MET A 1 -24.99 3.23 -13.58
CA MET A 1 -25.45 1.91 -13.10
C MET A 1 -26.40 2.13 -11.93
N ASP A 2 -27.62 1.59 -11.97
CA ASP A 2 -28.57 1.74 -10.88
C ASP A 2 -28.23 0.83 -9.68
N ARG A 3 -28.80 1.14 -8.50
CA ARG A 3 -28.54 0.42 -7.24
C ARG A 3 -28.93 -1.07 -7.29
N ARG A 4 -30.03 -1.45 -7.95
CA ARG A 4 -30.46 -2.85 -8.10
C ARG A 4 -29.49 -3.61 -9.00
N ALA A 5 -29.11 -3.04 -10.13
CA ALA A 5 -28.12 -3.63 -11.04
C ALA A 5 -26.79 -3.90 -10.32
N TYR A 6 -26.31 -2.94 -9.52
CA TYR A 6 -25.14 -3.12 -8.68
C TYR A 6 -25.29 -4.29 -7.69
N LEU A 7 -26.39 -4.36 -6.95
CA LEU A 7 -26.62 -5.40 -5.95
C LEU A 7 -26.71 -6.80 -6.58
N GLN A 8 -27.31 -6.94 -7.77
CA GLN A 8 -27.37 -8.21 -8.51
C GLN A 8 -25.99 -8.68 -8.97
N ILE A 9 -25.12 -7.76 -9.41
CA ILE A 9 -23.73 -8.11 -9.75
C ILE A 9 -23.00 -8.52 -8.47
N ARG A 10 -23.19 -7.77 -7.37
CA ARG A 10 -22.54 -8.06 -6.09
C ARG A 10 -22.85 -9.46 -5.57
N THR A 11 -24.08 -9.96 -5.74
CA THR A 11 -24.43 -11.34 -5.32
C THR A 11 -23.73 -12.43 -6.15
N ARG A 12 -23.25 -12.11 -7.36
CA ARG A 12 -22.49 -13.04 -8.21
C ARG A 12 -21.00 -13.08 -7.83
N LEU A 13 -20.50 -12.07 -7.13
CA LEU A 13 -19.10 -11.99 -6.71
C LEU A 13 -18.90 -12.78 -5.41
N LYS A 14 -18.03 -13.78 -5.44
CA LYS A 14 -17.65 -14.57 -4.26
C LYS A 14 -16.42 -13.96 -3.61
N PHE A 15 -16.63 -13.10 -2.62
CA PHE A 15 -15.55 -12.63 -1.74
C PHE A 15 -15.47 -13.54 -0.51
N SER A 16 -14.56 -14.50 -0.52
CA SER A 16 -14.28 -15.36 0.63
C SER A 16 -13.19 -14.75 1.50
N LYS A 17 -13.42 -14.68 2.81
CA LYS A 17 -12.37 -14.34 3.77
C LYS A 17 -11.60 -15.60 4.12
N SER A 18 -10.26 -15.55 4.12
CA SER A 18 -9.43 -16.73 4.40
C SER A 18 -8.27 -16.40 5.32
N PHE A 19 -8.44 -16.73 6.61
CA PHE A 19 -7.36 -16.61 7.59
C PHE A 19 -6.19 -17.55 7.27
N ARG A 20 -6.49 -18.75 6.75
CA ARG A 20 -5.48 -19.75 6.42
C ARG A 20 -4.49 -19.22 5.39
N SER A 21 -4.98 -18.55 4.35
CA SER A 21 -4.13 -18.00 3.30
C SER A 21 -3.19 -16.93 3.86
N SER A 22 -3.71 -16.00 4.66
CA SER A 22 -2.88 -14.97 5.30
C SER A 22 -1.86 -15.56 6.28
N ALA A 23 -2.23 -16.59 7.05
CA ALA A 23 -1.32 -17.25 7.98
C ALA A 23 -0.19 -18.00 7.25
N VAL A 24 -0.49 -18.66 6.14
CA VAL A 24 0.53 -19.36 5.31
C VAL A 24 1.51 -18.35 4.73
N ILE A 25 1.04 -17.24 4.15
CA ILE A 25 1.92 -16.21 3.60
C ILE A 25 2.81 -15.63 4.70
N LEU A 26 2.24 -15.31 5.87
CA LEU A 26 3.01 -14.79 6.99
C LEU A 26 4.10 -15.78 7.47
N ALA A 27 3.78 -17.08 7.53
CA ALA A 27 4.76 -18.11 7.88
C ALA A 27 5.87 -18.22 6.82
N CYS A 28 5.53 -18.14 5.53
CA CYS A 28 6.50 -18.09 4.45
C CYS A 28 7.39 -16.86 4.55
N ASP A 29 6.84 -15.69 4.88
CA ASP A 29 7.61 -14.45 5.02
C ASP A 29 8.62 -14.55 6.18
N ILE A 30 8.25 -15.16 7.30
CA ILE A 30 9.18 -15.41 8.42
C ILE A 30 10.35 -16.29 7.95
N ALA A 31 10.08 -17.35 7.20
CA ALA A 31 11.11 -18.24 6.66
C ALA A 31 12.01 -17.52 5.65
N LEU A 32 11.42 -16.70 4.76
CA LEU A 32 12.16 -15.90 3.79
C LEU A 32 13.07 -14.86 4.47
N ILE A 33 12.58 -14.20 5.53
CA ILE A 33 13.38 -13.24 6.30
C ILE A 33 14.57 -13.94 6.96
N ALA A 34 14.36 -15.11 7.56
CA ALA A 34 15.45 -15.89 8.16
C ALA A 34 16.50 -16.30 7.10
N LEU A 35 16.05 -16.73 5.93
CA LEU A 35 16.93 -17.07 4.80
C LEU A 35 17.72 -15.84 4.30
N VAL A 36 17.05 -14.69 4.15
CA VAL A 36 17.69 -13.43 3.77
C VAL A 36 18.79 -13.06 4.76
N ILE A 37 18.52 -13.14 6.07
CA ILE A 37 19.53 -12.85 7.10
C ILE A 37 20.73 -13.78 6.97
N GLY A 38 20.50 -15.09 6.78
CA GLY A 38 21.58 -16.06 6.59
C GLY A 38 22.42 -15.79 5.32
N LEU A 39 21.77 -15.44 4.21
CA LEU A 39 22.46 -15.08 2.96
C LEU A 39 23.31 -13.81 3.11
N LEU A 40 22.80 -12.81 3.83
CA LEU A 40 23.54 -11.57 4.09
C LEU A 40 24.74 -11.78 5.02
N GLN A 41 24.73 -12.81 5.87
CA GLN A 41 25.86 -13.17 6.73
C GLN A 41 26.98 -13.92 6.00
N ALA A 42 26.69 -14.51 4.83
CA ALA A 42 27.70 -15.22 4.04
C ALA A 42 28.76 -14.28 3.42
N ASP A 43 28.45 -12.98 3.32
CA ASP A 43 29.33 -11.92 2.76
C ASP A 43 29.82 -12.21 1.31
N GLU A 44 29.02 -12.96 0.55
CA GLU A 44 29.28 -13.25 -0.85
C GLU A 44 28.38 -12.42 -1.77
N VAL A 45 28.92 -11.94 -2.90
CA VAL A 45 28.18 -11.13 -3.88
C VAL A 45 26.95 -11.88 -4.43
N VAL A 46 27.07 -13.19 -4.69
CA VAL A 46 25.96 -14.00 -5.18
C VAL A 46 24.85 -14.10 -4.14
N SER A 47 25.22 -14.39 -2.88
CA SER A 47 24.30 -14.45 -1.75
C SER A 47 23.61 -13.11 -1.50
N TYR A 48 24.34 -12.00 -1.62
CA TYR A 48 23.78 -10.65 -1.56
C TYR A 48 22.75 -10.41 -2.67
N CYS A 49 23.07 -10.73 -3.93
CA CYS A 49 22.15 -10.58 -5.06
C CYS A 49 20.86 -11.40 -4.88
N ILE A 50 20.98 -12.65 -4.41
CA ILE A 50 19.82 -13.49 -4.09
C ILE A 50 19.00 -12.87 -2.97
N ALA A 51 19.65 -12.39 -1.90
CA ALA A 51 18.97 -11.73 -0.79
C ALA A 51 18.14 -10.52 -1.24
N GLN A 52 18.63 -9.70 -2.17
CA GLN A 52 17.86 -8.56 -2.71
C GLN A 52 16.56 -9.00 -3.40
N ILE A 53 16.61 -10.10 -4.17
CA ILE A 53 15.41 -10.66 -4.83
C ILE A 53 14.41 -11.17 -3.80
N LEU A 54 14.89 -11.89 -2.78
CA LEU A 54 14.03 -12.40 -1.71
C LEU A 54 13.41 -11.29 -0.86
N ILE A 55 14.14 -10.20 -0.61
CA ILE A 55 13.60 -9.00 0.06
C ILE A 55 12.45 -8.42 -0.78
N ALA A 56 12.62 -8.29 -2.10
CA ALA A 56 11.56 -7.76 -2.97
C ALA A 56 10.29 -8.63 -2.95
N ILE A 57 10.44 -9.97 -2.97
CA ILE A 57 9.33 -10.92 -2.85
C ILE A 57 8.63 -10.77 -1.50
N THR A 58 9.41 -10.74 -0.41
CA THR A 58 8.90 -10.60 0.96
C THR A 58 8.16 -9.27 1.14
N ALA A 59 8.66 -8.18 0.58
CA ALA A 59 8.00 -6.88 0.61
C ALA A 59 6.67 -6.89 -0.17
N PHE A 60 6.60 -7.59 -1.30
CA PHE A 60 5.38 -7.76 -2.07
C PHE A 60 4.32 -8.60 -1.33
N HIS A 61 4.73 -9.68 -0.66
CA HIS A 61 3.86 -10.45 0.23
C HIS A 61 3.35 -9.59 1.39
N GLY A 62 4.24 -8.83 2.05
CA GLY A 62 3.89 -7.89 3.09
C GLY A 62 2.85 -6.87 2.64
N PHE A 63 3.01 -6.33 1.43
CA PHE A 63 2.02 -5.42 0.83
C PHE A 63 0.69 -6.11 0.56
N SER A 64 0.71 -7.36 0.09
CA SER A 64 -0.50 -8.15 -0.15
C SER A 64 -1.26 -8.43 1.15
N LEU A 65 -0.56 -8.78 2.23
CA LEU A 65 -1.13 -8.96 3.56
C LEU A 65 -1.72 -7.66 4.10
N LEU A 66 -0.96 -6.56 4.01
CA LEU A 66 -1.41 -5.21 4.33
C LEU A 66 -2.70 -4.85 3.57
N HIS A 67 -2.72 -5.13 2.27
CA HIS A 67 -3.83 -4.85 1.37
C HIS A 67 -5.12 -5.55 1.79
N GLU A 68 -5.06 -6.88 1.92
CA GLU A 68 -6.22 -7.69 2.30
C GLU A 68 -6.69 -7.39 3.72
N ALA A 69 -5.76 -7.11 4.63
CA ALA A 69 -6.08 -6.65 5.99
C ALA A 69 -6.74 -5.27 6.01
N GLY A 70 -6.35 -4.38 5.10
CA GLY A 70 -6.97 -3.09 4.87
C GLY A 70 -8.45 -3.22 4.53
N HIS A 71 -8.77 -4.18 3.66
CA HIS A 71 -10.14 -4.50 3.25
C HIS A 71 -10.93 -5.35 4.26
N GLY A 72 -10.24 -5.95 5.24
CA GLY A 72 -10.87 -6.84 6.23
C GLY A 72 -11.16 -8.24 5.67
N ASN A 73 -10.36 -8.68 4.69
CA ASN A 73 -10.49 -9.96 4.00
C ASN A 73 -9.63 -11.08 4.60
N CYS A 74 -8.64 -10.75 5.44
CA CYS A 74 -7.82 -11.76 6.11
C CYS A 74 -8.64 -12.59 7.12
N SER A 75 -9.58 -11.99 7.84
CA SER A 75 -10.39 -12.69 8.85
C SER A 75 -11.76 -12.06 9.08
N HIS A 76 -12.68 -12.80 9.67
CA HIS A 76 -13.94 -12.25 10.20
C HIS A 76 -13.70 -11.35 11.43
N HIS A 77 -12.62 -11.58 12.19
CA HIS A 77 -12.30 -10.80 13.38
C HIS A 77 -11.51 -9.53 13.02
N ARG A 78 -12.03 -8.37 13.41
CA ARG A 78 -11.40 -7.07 13.14
C ARG A 78 -9.98 -6.98 13.71
N ALA A 79 -9.76 -7.48 14.93
CA ALA A 79 -8.46 -7.48 15.59
C ALA A 79 -7.39 -8.23 14.78
N VAL A 80 -7.74 -9.41 14.25
CA VAL A 80 -6.82 -10.22 13.43
C VAL A 80 -6.41 -9.47 12.16
N ASN A 81 -7.35 -8.80 11.48
CA ASN A 81 -7.02 -7.97 10.33
C ASN A 81 -6.11 -6.80 10.73
N THR A 82 -6.38 -6.13 11.85
CA THR A 82 -5.55 -5.02 12.32
C THR A 82 -4.12 -5.47 12.62
N ILE A 83 -3.94 -6.59 13.32
CA ILE A 83 -2.61 -7.15 13.61
C ILE A 83 -1.90 -7.53 12.31
N THR A 84 -2.57 -8.29 11.43
CA THR A 84 -2.01 -8.70 10.12
C THR A 84 -1.59 -7.50 9.28
N GLY A 85 -2.41 -6.45 9.29
CA GLY A 85 -2.13 -5.21 8.59
C GLY A 85 -0.89 -4.48 9.11
N HIS A 86 -0.71 -4.42 10.44
CA HIS A 86 0.50 -3.86 11.04
C HIS A 86 1.75 -4.69 10.73
N LEU A 87 1.66 -6.02 10.76
CA LEU A 87 2.79 -6.89 10.41
C LEU A 87 3.22 -6.69 8.94
N GLY A 88 2.26 -6.70 8.02
CA GLY A 88 2.54 -6.41 6.60
C GLY A 88 3.07 -5.00 6.37
N SER A 89 2.60 -4.01 7.13
CA SER A 89 3.01 -2.61 6.96
C SER A 89 4.47 -2.35 7.35
N ILE A 90 5.04 -3.12 8.29
CA ILE A 90 6.46 -3.04 8.68
C ILE A 90 7.35 -3.34 7.47
N LEU A 91 7.05 -4.41 6.74
CA LEU A 91 7.81 -4.83 5.56
C LEU A 91 7.77 -3.80 4.42
N CYS A 92 6.73 -2.96 4.39
CA CYS A 92 6.56 -1.92 3.37
C CYS A 92 6.98 -0.51 3.83
N GLY A 93 7.37 -0.34 5.11
CA GLY A 93 7.63 0.97 5.69
C GLY A 93 6.41 1.90 5.69
N LEU A 94 5.19 1.34 5.75
CA LEU A 94 3.94 2.10 5.66
C LEU A 94 3.24 2.20 7.03
N PRO A 95 2.62 3.34 7.37
CA PRO A 95 1.80 3.45 8.56
C PRO A 95 0.41 2.84 8.30
N TYR A 96 0.09 1.71 8.94
CA TYR A 96 -1.12 0.92 8.62
C TYR A 96 -2.43 1.72 8.59
N PHE A 97 -2.75 2.49 9.64
CA PHE A 97 -4.04 3.20 9.70
C PHE A 97 -4.15 4.35 8.69
N PRO A 98 -3.15 5.26 8.56
CA PRO A 98 -3.16 6.26 7.49
C PRO A 98 -3.21 5.63 6.10
N TRP A 99 -2.42 4.58 5.85
CA TRP A 99 -2.45 3.84 4.60
C TRP A 99 -3.85 3.28 4.33
N LYS A 100 -4.48 2.61 5.31
CA LYS A 100 -5.82 2.03 5.17
C LYS A 100 -6.88 3.07 4.80
N GLN A 101 -6.83 4.26 5.42
CA GLN A 101 -7.76 5.34 5.12
C GLN A 101 -7.57 5.87 3.70
N ILE A 102 -6.33 6.23 3.35
CA ILE A 102 -5.98 6.75 2.02
C ILE A 102 -6.30 5.69 0.94
N HIS A 103 -6.02 4.42 1.21
CA HIS A 103 -6.30 3.31 0.30
C HIS A 103 -7.79 3.14 0.03
N HIS A 104 -8.64 3.31 1.05
CA HIS A 104 -10.09 3.29 0.86
C HIS A 104 -10.55 4.44 -0.06
N GLU A 105 -10.04 5.66 0.15
CA GLU A 105 -10.32 6.80 -0.72
C GLU A 105 -9.78 6.60 -2.14
N HIS A 106 -8.61 5.97 -2.28
CA HIS A 106 -8.06 5.57 -3.58
C HIS A 106 -9.01 4.65 -4.34
N HIS A 107 -9.57 3.61 -3.70
CA HIS A 107 -10.57 2.74 -4.35
C HIS A 107 -11.84 3.47 -4.80
N VAL A 108 -12.21 4.56 -4.13
CA VAL A 108 -13.35 5.41 -4.53
C VAL A 108 -12.98 6.32 -5.71
N TRP A 109 -11.76 6.84 -5.74
CA TRP A 109 -11.33 7.89 -6.66
C TRP A 109 -10.24 7.47 -7.65
N VAL A 110 -9.99 6.16 -7.80
CA VAL A 110 -8.90 5.63 -8.61
C VAL A 110 -8.90 6.25 -10.02
N GLY A 111 -7.75 6.76 -10.43
CA GLY A 111 -7.58 7.43 -11.73
C GLY A 111 -8.08 8.88 -11.79
N ASN A 112 -8.71 9.41 -10.73
CA ASN A 112 -9.08 10.82 -10.65
C ASN A 112 -7.97 11.63 -9.97
N ILE A 113 -7.16 12.33 -10.76
CA ILE A 113 -6.02 13.14 -10.28
C ILE A 113 -6.38 14.19 -9.21
N ASN A 114 -7.61 14.70 -9.26
CA ASN A 114 -8.09 15.76 -8.36
C ASN A 114 -8.62 15.22 -7.03
N LYS A 115 -9.01 13.95 -6.97
CA LYS A 115 -9.69 13.38 -5.80
C LYS A 115 -8.91 12.24 -5.16
N ASP A 116 -8.15 11.49 -5.94
CA ASP A 116 -7.31 10.41 -5.42
C ASP A 116 -6.21 10.99 -4.51
N PRO A 117 -6.21 10.66 -3.21
CA PRO A 117 -5.18 11.15 -2.29
C PRO A 117 -3.78 10.60 -2.62
N THR A 118 -3.67 9.44 -3.26
CA THR A 118 -2.38 8.85 -3.65
C THR A 118 -1.70 9.64 -4.77
N LEU A 119 -2.47 10.42 -5.53
CA LEU A 119 -1.99 11.30 -6.60
C LEU A 119 -1.71 12.73 -6.11
N ALA A 120 -1.86 13.01 -4.80
CA ALA A 120 -1.64 14.34 -4.25
C ALA A 120 -0.24 14.91 -4.55
N ALA A 121 0.78 14.04 -4.60
CA ALA A 121 2.16 14.42 -4.87
C ALA A 121 2.42 14.86 -6.32
N VAL A 122 1.49 14.59 -7.26
CA VAL A 122 1.59 14.95 -8.68
C VAL A 122 0.41 15.79 -9.18
N ARG A 123 -0.50 16.16 -8.28
CA ARG A 123 -1.62 17.06 -8.60
C ARG A 123 -1.11 18.41 -9.11
N ASN A 124 -1.90 19.06 -9.97
CA ASN A 124 -1.64 20.36 -10.58
C ASN A 124 -0.29 20.44 -11.31
N PRO A 125 -0.04 19.60 -12.33
CA PRO A 125 1.22 19.61 -13.07
C PRO A 125 1.56 20.98 -13.68
N GLU A 126 0.55 21.77 -14.06
CA GLU A 126 0.69 23.13 -14.61
C GLU A 126 1.32 24.13 -13.64
N GLN A 127 1.25 23.86 -12.32
CA GLN A 127 1.86 24.70 -11.29
C GLN A 127 3.31 24.30 -10.98
N ARG A 128 3.85 23.26 -11.63
CA ARG A 128 5.20 22.75 -11.40
C ARG A 128 6.21 23.37 -12.36
N SER A 129 7.46 23.48 -11.91
CA SER A 129 8.55 23.93 -12.77
C SER A 129 8.81 22.95 -13.92
N LYS A 130 9.28 23.46 -15.06
CA LYS A 130 9.68 22.63 -16.22
C LYS A 130 10.72 21.57 -15.85
N LEU A 131 11.62 21.90 -14.92
CA LEU A 131 12.62 20.97 -14.39
C LEU A 131 11.96 19.81 -13.63
N ALA A 132 11.02 20.09 -12.72
CA ALA A 132 10.32 19.06 -11.96
C ALA A 132 9.55 18.10 -12.87
N ILE A 133 8.86 18.64 -13.89
CA ILE A 133 8.17 17.83 -14.91
C ILE A 133 9.18 16.98 -15.70
N GLY A 134 10.31 17.56 -16.08
CA GLY A 134 11.40 16.84 -16.76
C GLY A 134 11.92 15.66 -15.95
N VAL A 135 12.17 15.86 -14.65
CA VAL A 135 12.61 14.79 -13.73
C VAL A 135 11.56 13.69 -13.61
N LEU A 136 10.28 14.04 -13.42
CA LEU A 136 9.19 13.05 -13.34
C LEU A 136 9.07 12.24 -14.64
N ASN A 137 9.15 12.89 -15.80
CA ASN A 137 9.09 12.23 -17.10
C ASN A 137 10.29 11.30 -17.33
N SER A 138 11.50 11.72 -16.96
CA SER A 138 12.69 10.87 -17.05
C SER A 138 12.59 9.67 -16.13
N ALA A 139 12.17 9.87 -14.87
CA ALA A 139 11.97 8.78 -13.92
C ALA A 139 10.96 7.76 -14.43
N TRP A 140 9.83 8.23 -14.98
CA TRP A 140 8.82 7.37 -15.60
C TRP A 140 9.37 6.57 -16.79
N LYS A 141 10.07 7.22 -17.73
CA LYS A 141 10.67 6.55 -18.90
C LYS A 141 11.74 5.52 -18.51
N SER A 142 12.49 5.79 -17.45
CA SER A 142 13.52 4.90 -16.92
C SER A 142 12.97 3.85 -15.95
N TRP A 143 11.65 3.75 -15.78
CA TRP A 143 11.00 2.82 -14.83
C TRP A 143 11.46 2.98 -13.38
N VAL A 144 11.98 4.16 -13.03
CA VAL A 144 12.33 4.49 -11.66
C VAL A 144 11.04 4.84 -10.93
N PRO A 145 10.67 4.14 -9.84
CA PRO A 145 9.36 4.26 -9.20
C PRO A 145 9.26 5.49 -8.29
N ILE A 146 9.65 6.68 -8.77
CA ILE A 146 9.67 7.92 -7.98
C ILE A 146 8.29 8.27 -7.42
N LEU A 147 7.22 7.94 -8.15
CA LEU A 147 5.84 8.15 -7.68
C LEU A 147 5.51 7.26 -6.47
N GLY A 148 5.97 6.01 -6.47
CA GLY A 148 5.82 5.11 -5.33
C GLY A 148 6.60 5.60 -4.11
N LEU A 149 7.79 6.16 -4.32
CA LEU A 149 8.57 6.79 -3.24
C LEU A 149 7.88 8.04 -2.69
N LEU A 150 7.30 8.88 -3.57
CA LEU A 150 6.55 10.06 -3.15
C LEU A 150 5.30 9.72 -2.33
N GLN A 151 4.66 8.58 -2.62
CA GLN A 151 3.51 8.11 -1.85
C GLN A 151 3.87 7.83 -0.38
N GLN A 152 5.10 7.40 -0.07
CA GLN A 152 5.54 7.23 1.33
C GLN A 152 5.35 8.53 2.13
N PHE A 153 5.77 9.66 1.57
CA PHE A 153 5.57 10.97 2.21
C PHE A 153 4.09 11.31 2.37
N VAL A 154 3.24 10.98 1.39
CA VAL A 154 1.79 11.19 1.49
C VAL A 154 1.21 10.42 2.68
N PHE A 155 1.56 9.15 2.83
CA PHE A 155 1.05 8.30 3.92
C PHE A 155 1.55 8.75 5.29
N TRP A 156 2.84 9.06 5.42
CA TRP A 156 3.43 9.50 6.68
C TRP A 156 3.04 10.92 7.10
N ALA A 157 2.80 11.82 6.14
CA ALA A 157 2.34 13.19 6.43
C ALA A 157 0.84 13.24 6.79
N HIS A 158 0.06 12.21 6.46
CA HIS A 158 -1.39 12.22 6.59
C HIS A 158 -1.91 12.52 8.01
N PRO A 159 -1.38 11.93 9.10
CA PRO A 159 -1.79 12.29 10.47
C PRO A 159 -1.62 13.78 10.76
N PHE A 160 -0.50 14.37 10.34
CA PHE A 160 -0.24 15.80 10.52
C PHE A 160 -1.23 16.65 9.73
N ARG A 161 -1.55 16.26 8.48
CA ARG A 161 -2.56 16.97 7.68
C ARG A 161 -3.93 16.98 8.35
N ILE A 162 -4.34 15.88 8.98
CA ILE A 162 -5.60 15.84 9.73
C ILE A 162 -5.56 16.74 10.97
N LEU A 163 -4.43 16.78 11.68
CA LEU A 163 -4.27 17.64 12.86
C LEU A 163 -4.34 19.13 12.52
N PHE A 164 -3.77 19.51 11.37
CA PHE A 164 -3.71 20.90 10.90
C PHE A 164 -4.85 21.29 9.94
N GLN A 165 -5.73 20.35 9.58
CA GLN A 165 -6.96 20.68 8.86
C GLN A 165 -8.00 21.19 9.86
N ASP A 166 -8.46 22.42 9.66
CA ASP A 166 -9.63 22.92 10.36
C ASP A 166 -10.78 21.94 10.18
N LYS A 167 -11.31 21.42 11.29
CA LYS A 167 -12.46 20.51 11.23
C LYS A 167 -13.61 21.26 10.57
N PRO A 168 -14.17 20.79 9.44
CA PRO A 168 -15.38 21.39 8.91
C PRO A 168 -16.47 21.30 9.97
N ASN A 169 -17.17 22.42 10.16
CA ASN A 169 -18.26 22.56 11.12
C ASN A 169 -19.27 21.41 10.89
N ARG A 170 -19.35 20.45 11.83
CA ARG A 170 -20.20 19.25 11.76
C ARG A 170 -21.69 19.58 11.97
N ARG A 171 -22.17 20.67 11.36
CA ARG A 171 -23.56 21.10 11.36
C ARG A 171 -23.98 21.35 9.92
N LYS A 172 -24.37 20.30 9.20
CA LYS A 172 -25.39 20.30 8.14
C LYS A 172 -26.02 18.91 8.10
#